data_AF-A0A8H6RB18-F1
#
_entry.id   AF-A0A8H6RB18-F1
#
_cell.length_a   1.000
_cell.length_b   1.000
_cell.length_c   1.000
_cell.angle_alpha   90.00
_cell.angle_beta   90.00
_cell.angle_gamma   90.00
#
_symmetry.space_group_name_H-M   'P 1'
#
loop_
_entity.id
_entity.type
_entity.pdbx_description
1 polymer ?
#
loop_
_entity_poly.entity_id
_entity_poly.type
_entity_poly.pdbx_seq_one_letter_code
_entity_poly.pdbx_strand_id
1 'polypeptide(L)'
;MPKDYIARLVYDRTHMSIAIVKRPPAGSLAESSGLPGEVVGGITYRPFKGRQFAEIVFCAISSDQQVKGYGAHLMNHLKDYVKATSDVMHFLTYADNYAIGYFKKQGFTKEITLDRPKWMGYIKDYEGGTIMQCSMLPKVRYLESGRMLLKQKAAVHAKIRAVSKSYEIHQPPAAWRKAKPGQPLPEIDPLEIPAIKATGWSADMDALAQMPRRNPAHSLLVTLLSALQSSSAAWPFLMPVNGDEVHDYYEVIKEPMDFSTMEKKLEGDQYETVEDFIKDTLLIVRNCKRYNAETTPYAKAANKLEKEMWKKVREIPEWSYLEPENFESTNRPAE
;
A
#
# COMPACT_ATOMS: atom_id res chain seq x y z
N MET A 1 6.09 0.95 -22.43
CA MET A 1 7.30 1.62 -22.96
C MET A 1 7.61 1.10 -24.37
N PRO A 2 8.18 1.92 -25.27
CA PRO A 2 8.55 1.50 -26.63
C PRO A 2 9.64 0.40 -26.66
N LYS A 3 9.59 -0.50 -27.64
CA LYS A 3 10.55 -1.63 -27.74
C LYS A 3 12.00 -1.17 -27.91
N ASP A 4 12.25 -0.20 -28.78
CA ASP A 4 13.59 0.33 -29.03
C ASP A 4 14.19 1.00 -27.79
N TYR A 5 13.34 1.63 -26.98
CA TYR A 5 13.75 2.22 -25.72
C TYR A 5 14.22 1.15 -24.73
N ILE A 6 13.49 0.04 -24.62
CA ILE A 6 13.85 -1.08 -23.75
C ILE A 6 15.18 -1.68 -24.20
N ALA A 7 15.30 -2.03 -25.48
CA ALA A 7 16.53 -2.62 -26.03
C ALA A 7 17.75 -1.71 -25.77
N ARG A 8 17.61 -0.41 -26.04
CA ARG A 8 18.69 0.55 -25.85
C ARG A 8 19.20 0.59 -24.41
N LEU A 9 18.31 0.57 -23.42
CA LEU A 9 18.73 0.63 -22.01
C LEU A 9 19.19 -0.72 -21.46
N VAL A 10 18.61 -1.83 -21.90
CA VAL A 10 19.05 -3.18 -21.51
C VAL A 10 20.47 -3.46 -22.01
N TYR A 11 20.81 -3.02 -23.22
CA TYR A 11 22.15 -3.20 -23.80
C TYR A 11 23.12 -2.04 -23.52
N ASP A 12 22.71 -1.05 -22.73
CA ASP A 12 23.56 0.09 -22.37
C ASP A 12 24.64 -0.34 -21.36
N ARG A 13 25.89 0.07 -21.59
CA ARG A 13 27.04 -0.33 -20.77
C ARG A 13 27.01 0.22 -19.34
N THR A 14 26.20 1.25 -19.07
CA THR A 14 26.05 1.82 -17.73
C THR A 14 24.92 1.17 -16.94
N HIS A 15 24.13 0.31 -17.58
CA HIS A 15 23.07 -0.46 -16.95
C HIS A 15 23.54 -1.88 -16.64
N MET A 16 22.95 -2.46 -15.59
CA MET A 16 23.20 -3.82 -15.16
C MET A 16 21.86 -4.55 -15.06
N SER A 17 21.86 -5.85 -15.36
CA SER A 17 20.66 -6.67 -15.24
C SER A 17 20.94 -7.89 -14.38
N ILE A 18 20.02 -8.20 -13.47
CA ILE A 18 19.93 -9.49 -12.81
C ILE A 18 18.75 -10.25 -13.42
N ALA A 19 18.98 -11.50 -13.83
CA ALA A 19 17.97 -12.34 -14.48
C ALA A 19 17.78 -13.64 -13.71
N ILE A 20 16.52 -14.10 -13.64
CA ILE A 20 16.19 -15.46 -13.23
C ILE A 20 16.16 -16.31 -14.49
N VAL A 21 17.02 -17.32 -14.54
CA VAL A 21 17.09 -18.27 -15.65
C VAL A 21 16.71 -19.65 -15.15
N LYS A 22 15.70 -20.25 -15.77
CA LYS A 22 15.27 -21.62 -15.49
C LYS A 22 16.13 -22.57 -16.30
N ARG A 23 16.80 -23.50 -15.63
CA ARG A 23 17.60 -24.52 -16.29
C ARG A 23 16.72 -25.41 -17.17
N PRO A 24 17.25 -25.90 -18.30
CA PRO A 24 16.57 -26.90 -19.11
C PRO A 24 16.19 -28.14 -18.27
N PRO A 25 15.06 -28.81 -18.57
CA PRO A 25 14.73 -30.09 -17.95
C PRO A 25 15.82 -31.13 -18.23
N ALA A 26 16.12 -31.96 -17.23
CA ALA A 26 17.07 -33.05 -17.37
C ALA A 26 16.62 -34.02 -18.48
N GLY A 27 17.54 -34.37 -19.39
CA GLY A 27 17.30 -35.22 -20.56
C GLY A 27 16.70 -34.52 -21.78
N SER A 28 16.49 -33.19 -21.74
CA SER A 28 15.98 -32.44 -22.89
C SER A 28 17.08 -32.11 -23.90
N LEU A 29 16.70 -31.94 -25.17
CA LEU A 29 17.63 -31.48 -26.24
C LEU A 29 18.26 -30.10 -25.90
N ALA A 30 17.58 -29.30 -25.08
CA ALA A 30 18.07 -28.02 -24.62
C ALA A 30 19.16 -28.13 -23.54
N GLU A 31 19.19 -29.23 -22.78
CA GLU A 31 20.27 -29.50 -21.83
C GLU A 31 21.56 -29.89 -22.58
N SER A 32 21.44 -30.72 -23.62
CA SER A 32 22.58 -31.16 -24.43
C SER A 32 23.13 -30.09 -25.38
N SER A 33 22.39 -29.00 -25.64
CA SER A 33 22.81 -27.90 -26.49
C SER A 33 23.65 -26.82 -25.80
N GLY A 34 23.89 -26.96 -24.48
CA GLY A 34 24.71 -26.01 -23.71
C GLY A 34 24.09 -24.62 -23.53
N LEU A 35 22.79 -24.45 -23.85
CA LEU A 35 22.09 -23.19 -23.66
C LEU A 35 21.85 -22.92 -22.16
N PRO A 36 22.00 -21.67 -21.70
CA PRO A 36 21.93 -21.32 -20.26
C PRO A 36 20.53 -21.51 -19.64
N GLY A 37 19.50 -21.75 -20.45
CA GLY A 37 18.12 -21.93 -20.03
C GLY A 37 17.20 -20.80 -20.47
N GLU A 38 15.97 -20.82 -19.98
CA GLU A 38 14.92 -19.85 -20.33
C GLU A 38 14.90 -18.71 -19.32
N VAL A 39 14.87 -17.46 -19.79
CA VAL A 39 14.75 -16.27 -18.92
C VAL A 39 13.31 -16.15 -18.42
N VAL A 40 13.12 -16.29 -17.12
CA VAL A 40 11.81 -16.19 -16.44
C VAL A 40 11.47 -14.75 -16.07
N GLY A 41 12.48 -13.93 -15.83
CA GLY A 41 12.28 -12.54 -15.43
C GLY A 41 13.60 -11.84 -15.10
N GLY A 42 13.55 -10.54 -14.90
CA GLY A 42 14.75 -9.74 -14.67
C GLY A 42 14.47 -8.37 -14.08
N ILE A 43 15.50 -7.81 -13.45
CA ILE A 43 15.55 -6.41 -13.06
C ILE A 43 16.76 -5.77 -13.73
N THR A 44 16.51 -4.70 -14.49
CA THR A 44 17.55 -3.83 -15.03
C THR A 44 17.63 -2.58 -14.18
N TYR A 45 18.83 -2.24 -13.72
CA TYR A 45 19.10 -1.10 -12.86
C TYR A 45 20.38 -0.37 -13.28
N ARG A 46 20.47 0.90 -12.91
CA ARG A 46 21.62 1.76 -13.17
C ARG A 46 22.19 2.28 -11.85
N PRO A 47 23.35 1.80 -11.40
CA PRO A 47 23.97 2.29 -10.17
C PRO A 47 24.66 3.64 -10.36
N PHE A 48 24.47 4.57 -9.43
CA PHE A 48 25.12 5.88 -9.42
C PHE A 48 26.20 5.92 -8.34
N LYS A 49 27.43 5.55 -8.72
CA LYS A 49 28.59 5.47 -7.82
C LYS A 49 28.82 6.81 -7.09
N GLY A 50 29.05 6.75 -5.77
CA GLY A 50 29.29 7.93 -4.94
C GLY A 50 28.03 8.70 -4.55
N ARG A 51 26.85 8.28 -5.02
CA ARG A 51 25.54 8.86 -4.65
C ARG A 51 24.71 7.92 -3.78
N GLN A 52 25.24 6.72 -3.49
CA GLN A 52 24.63 5.69 -2.64
C GLN A 52 23.23 5.23 -3.10
N PHE A 53 22.87 5.44 -4.37
CA PHE A 53 21.59 4.99 -4.92
C PHE A 53 21.74 4.34 -6.31
N ALA A 54 20.77 3.52 -6.67
CA ALA A 54 20.59 3.01 -8.02
C ALA A 54 19.15 3.23 -8.51
N GLU A 55 19.01 3.52 -9.79
CA GLU A 55 17.71 3.58 -10.47
C GLU A 55 17.31 2.18 -10.93
N ILE A 56 16.15 1.69 -10.53
CA ILE A 56 15.54 0.51 -11.14
C ILE A 56 14.76 0.98 -12.37
N VAL A 57 15.19 0.53 -13.54
CA VAL A 57 14.65 0.96 -14.84
C VAL A 57 13.55 0.00 -15.30
N PHE A 58 13.82 -1.30 -15.20
CA PHE A 58 12.85 -2.34 -15.57
C PHE A 58 12.79 -3.41 -14.50
N CYS A 59 11.58 -3.88 -14.19
CA CYS A 59 11.35 -5.02 -13.31
C CYS A 59 10.18 -5.82 -13.89
N ALA A 60 10.45 -7.01 -14.41
CA ALA A 60 9.42 -7.83 -15.05
C ALA A 60 9.63 -9.32 -14.78
N ILE A 61 8.53 -10.04 -14.60
CA ILE A 61 8.47 -11.50 -14.57
C ILE A 61 7.51 -11.94 -15.68
N SER A 62 7.90 -12.98 -16.42
CA SER A 62 7.06 -13.59 -17.46
C SER A 62 5.69 -13.93 -16.90
N SER A 63 4.62 -13.64 -17.67
CA SER A 63 3.23 -13.72 -17.22
C SER A 63 2.84 -15.10 -16.70
N ASP A 64 3.34 -16.17 -17.32
CA ASP A 64 3.11 -17.57 -16.94
C ASP A 64 3.84 -17.99 -15.63
N GLN A 65 4.77 -17.15 -15.16
CA GLN A 65 5.56 -17.36 -13.95
C GLN A 65 5.23 -16.37 -12.83
N GLN A 66 4.29 -15.46 -13.04
CA GLN A 66 3.85 -14.52 -12.00
C GLN A 66 3.18 -15.26 -10.83
N VAL A 67 3.11 -14.60 -9.66
CA VAL A 67 2.51 -15.12 -8.41
C VAL A 67 3.27 -16.31 -7.77
N LYS A 68 4.31 -16.87 -8.41
CA LYS A 68 5.16 -17.95 -7.85
C LYS A 68 6.27 -17.46 -6.91
N GLY A 69 6.30 -16.17 -6.57
CA GLY A 69 7.30 -15.57 -5.67
C GLY A 69 8.62 -15.13 -6.32
N TYR A 70 8.80 -15.33 -7.64
CA TYR A 70 10.04 -14.95 -8.34
C TYR A 70 10.40 -13.48 -8.22
N GLY A 71 9.43 -12.56 -8.30
CA GLY A 71 9.69 -11.12 -8.16
C GLY A 71 10.31 -10.77 -6.81
N ALA A 72 9.70 -11.26 -5.72
CA ALA A 72 10.24 -11.05 -4.37
C ALA A 72 11.63 -11.69 -4.20
N HIS A 73 11.83 -12.89 -4.75
CA HIS A 73 13.12 -13.56 -4.72
C HIS A 73 14.19 -12.76 -5.47
N LEU A 74 13.86 -12.24 -6.66
CA LEU A 74 14.74 -11.44 -7.50
C LEU A 74 15.14 -10.13 -6.83
N MET A 75 14.19 -9.44 -6.20
CA MET A 75 14.45 -8.21 -5.45
C MET A 75 15.36 -8.46 -4.25
N ASN A 76 15.17 -9.58 -3.53
CA ASN A 76 16.03 -9.95 -2.41
C ASN A 76 17.47 -10.24 -2.86
N HIS A 77 17.64 -10.96 -3.97
CA HIS A 77 18.96 -11.16 -4.60
C HIS A 77 19.59 -9.85 -5.00
N LEU A 78 18.84 -8.96 -5.66
CA LEU A 78 19.33 -7.65 -6.08
C LEU A 78 19.82 -6.83 -4.87
N LYS A 79 19.02 -6.73 -3.81
CA LYS A 79 19.37 -6.02 -2.58
C LYS A 79 20.64 -6.55 -1.94
N ASP A 80 20.73 -7.87 -1.76
CA ASP A 80 21.91 -8.49 -1.14
C ASP A 80 23.15 -8.33 -2.04
N TYR A 81 22.99 -8.44 -3.36
CA TYR A 81 24.08 -8.27 -4.32
C TYR A 81 24.63 -6.85 -4.33
N VAL A 82 23.78 -5.82 -4.48
CA VAL A 82 24.28 -4.44 -4.55
C VAL A 82 24.90 -3.99 -3.23
N LYS A 83 24.33 -4.43 -2.09
CA LYS A 83 24.91 -4.15 -0.77
C LYS A 83 26.28 -4.78 -0.57
N ALA A 84 26.50 -5.96 -1.16
CA ALA A 84 27.77 -6.66 -1.03
C ALA A 84 28.85 -6.16 -2.00
N THR A 85 28.45 -5.53 -3.11
CA THR A 85 29.36 -5.19 -4.23
C THR A 85 29.51 -3.68 -4.48
N SER A 86 28.73 -2.84 -3.81
CA SER A 86 28.72 -1.38 -4.02
C SER A 86 28.35 -0.59 -2.76
N ASP A 87 28.39 0.74 -2.84
CA ASP A 87 27.95 1.69 -1.83
C ASP A 87 26.45 2.01 -1.88
N VAL A 88 25.70 1.34 -2.78
CA VAL A 88 24.27 1.57 -2.97
C VAL A 88 23.47 1.09 -1.77
N MET A 89 22.74 2.01 -1.15
CA MET A 89 21.82 1.75 -0.03
C MET A 89 20.37 2.12 -0.33
N HIS A 90 20.14 2.85 -1.44
CA HIS A 90 18.82 3.29 -1.86
C HIS A 90 18.50 2.85 -3.28
N PHE A 91 17.26 2.42 -3.51
CA PHE A 91 16.72 2.27 -4.86
C PHE A 91 15.68 3.34 -5.12
N LEU A 92 15.73 3.94 -6.31
CA LEU A 92 14.68 4.79 -6.85
C LEU A 92 14.09 4.14 -8.08
N THR A 93 12.78 4.23 -8.25
CA THR A 93 12.08 3.67 -9.41
C THR A 93 10.86 4.51 -9.71
N TYR A 94 10.49 4.61 -10.99
CA TYR A 94 9.14 4.97 -11.39
C TYR A 94 8.32 3.69 -11.52
N ALA A 95 7.28 3.54 -10.70
CA ALA A 95 6.36 2.42 -10.73
C ALA A 95 5.07 2.82 -11.46
N ASP A 96 4.59 1.97 -12.37
CA ASP A 96 3.22 2.11 -12.86
C ASP A 96 2.21 1.74 -11.76
N ASN A 97 0.95 2.12 -11.95
CA ASN A 97 -0.10 1.92 -10.95
C ASN A 97 -0.30 0.43 -10.57
N TYR A 98 -0.01 -0.49 -11.50
CA TYR A 98 -0.13 -1.93 -11.26
C TYR A 98 1.03 -2.49 -10.42
N ALA A 99 2.23 -1.89 -10.50
CA ALA A 99 3.42 -2.32 -9.78
C ALA A 99 3.59 -1.68 -8.40
N ILE A 100 2.87 -0.60 -8.08
CA ILE A 100 2.97 0.07 -6.76
C ILE A 100 2.80 -0.94 -5.61
N GLY A 101 1.81 -1.84 -5.68
CA GLY A 101 1.58 -2.85 -4.66
C GLY A 101 2.74 -3.85 -4.51
N TYR A 102 3.39 -4.20 -5.62
CA TYR A 102 4.60 -5.02 -5.61
C TYR A 102 5.75 -4.28 -4.92
N PHE A 103 6.04 -3.05 -5.33
CA PHE A 103 7.13 -2.24 -4.77
C PHE A 103 6.89 -1.92 -3.28
N LYS A 104 5.66 -1.59 -2.86
CA LYS A 104 5.30 -1.45 -1.43
C LYS A 104 5.66 -2.71 -0.64
N LYS A 105 5.30 -3.91 -1.14
CA LYS A 105 5.68 -5.20 -0.51
C LYS A 105 7.19 -5.44 -0.47
N GLN A 106 7.94 -4.85 -1.40
CA GLN A 106 9.40 -4.87 -1.41
C GLN A 106 10.03 -3.76 -0.55
N GLY A 107 9.25 -3.03 0.24
CA GLY A 107 9.77 -1.97 1.12
C GLY A 107 10.09 -0.67 0.39
N PHE A 108 9.41 -0.39 -0.72
CA PHE A 108 9.42 0.93 -1.33
C PHE A 108 8.28 1.79 -0.76
N THR A 109 8.52 3.08 -0.65
CA THR A 109 7.56 4.10 -0.25
C THR A 109 7.48 5.20 -1.31
N LYS A 110 6.35 5.92 -1.39
CA LYS A 110 6.22 7.12 -2.22
C LYS A 110 6.98 8.31 -1.63
N GLU A 111 7.33 8.26 -0.35
CA GLU A 111 8.07 9.30 0.34
C GLU A 111 9.58 9.21 0.02
N ILE A 112 10.09 10.22 -0.69
CA ILE A 112 11.49 10.27 -1.08
C ILE A 112 12.27 11.03 -0.01
N THR A 113 12.96 10.28 0.86
CA THR A 113 13.80 10.84 1.93
C THR A 113 15.24 11.10 1.49
N LEU A 114 15.66 10.61 0.32
CA LEU A 114 16.98 10.89 -0.23
C LEU A 114 17.07 12.34 -0.71
N ASP A 115 18.15 13.04 -0.31
CA ASP A 115 18.38 14.45 -0.64
C ASP A 115 18.19 14.71 -2.14
N ARG A 116 17.34 15.69 -2.50
CA ARG A 116 17.02 16.00 -3.90
C ARG A 116 18.26 16.17 -4.80
N PRO A 117 19.33 16.89 -4.40
CA PRO A 117 20.52 17.05 -5.24
C PRO A 117 21.26 15.73 -5.58
N LYS A 118 21.03 14.66 -4.82
CA LYS A 118 21.64 13.35 -5.08
C LYS A 118 21.01 12.64 -6.28
N TRP A 119 19.73 12.87 -6.59
CA TRP A 119 19.02 12.06 -7.59
C TRP A 119 18.28 12.88 -8.65
N MET A 120 17.89 14.11 -8.35
CA MET A 120 17.15 14.97 -9.28
C MET A 120 18.00 15.27 -10.51
N GLY A 121 17.44 15.01 -11.70
CA GLY A 121 18.14 15.15 -12.99
C GLY A 121 19.05 13.97 -13.37
N TYR A 122 19.19 12.95 -12.52
CA TYR A 122 19.97 11.75 -12.81
C TYR A 122 19.12 10.56 -13.27
N ILE A 123 17.93 10.43 -12.69
CA ILE A 123 16.94 9.42 -13.05
C ILE A 123 16.02 9.93 -14.15
N LYS A 124 15.33 9.02 -14.82
CA LYS A 124 14.38 9.38 -15.86
C LYS A 124 12.97 9.46 -15.33
N ASP A 125 12.27 10.50 -15.74
CA ASP A 125 10.85 10.68 -15.48
C ASP A 125 10.05 9.90 -16.52
N TYR A 126 9.12 9.07 -16.05
CA TYR A 126 8.21 8.32 -16.90
C TYR A 126 6.79 8.84 -16.72
N GLU A 127 6.17 9.25 -17.82
CA GLU A 127 4.79 9.71 -17.82
C GLU A 127 3.85 8.63 -17.25
N GLY A 128 3.02 9.02 -16.27
CA GLY A 128 2.11 8.09 -15.57
C GLY A 128 2.78 7.16 -14.55
N GLY A 129 4.08 7.32 -14.29
CA GLY A 129 4.78 6.60 -13.23
C GLY A 129 4.78 7.36 -11.90
N THR A 130 4.64 6.64 -10.79
CA THR A 130 4.85 7.18 -9.44
C THR A 130 6.28 6.90 -9.00
N ILE A 131 7.04 7.94 -8.63
CA ILE A 131 8.36 7.77 -8.04
C ILE A 131 8.25 7.07 -6.67
N MET A 132 9.11 6.08 -6.45
CA MET A 132 9.17 5.34 -5.19
C MET A 132 10.63 5.11 -4.76
N GLN A 133 10.88 5.17 -3.45
CA GLN A 133 12.17 4.92 -2.83
C GLN A 133 12.16 3.67 -1.95
N CYS A 134 13.17 2.83 -2.08
CA CYS A 134 13.50 1.79 -1.09
C CYS A 134 14.81 2.12 -0.38
N SER A 135 14.78 2.21 0.94
CA SER A 135 15.98 2.33 1.77
C SER A 135 16.31 0.98 2.38
N MET A 136 17.45 0.41 2.03
CA MET A 136 17.83 -0.93 2.49
C MET A 136 18.28 -0.92 3.95
N LEU A 137 17.98 -2.01 4.67
CA LEU A 137 18.40 -2.18 6.06
C LEU A 137 19.87 -2.65 6.11
N PRO A 138 20.78 -1.97 6.82
CA PRO A 138 22.21 -2.27 6.77
C PRO A 138 22.57 -3.71 7.19
N LYS A 139 22.00 -4.18 8.30
CA LYS A 139 22.38 -5.47 8.93
C LYS A 139 21.61 -6.69 8.38
N VAL A 140 20.62 -6.48 7.52
CA VAL A 140 19.75 -7.56 7.03
C VAL A 140 20.29 -8.13 5.74
N ARG A 141 20.34 -9.47 5.67
CA ARG A 141 20.45 -10.24 4.43
C ARG A 141 19.04 -10.64 4.00
N TYR A 142 18.56 -10.07 2.91
CA TYR A 142 17.18 -10.18 2.44
C TYR A 142 16.79 -11.60 2.02
N LEU A 143 17.72 -12.38 1.46
CA LEU A 143 17.49 -13.80 1.15
C LEU A 143 17.23 -14.66 2.40
N GLU A 144 17.72 -14.22 3.57
CA GLU A 144 17.53 -14.91 4.85
C GLU A 144 16.43 -14.28 5.72
N SER A 145 15.74 -13.25 5.21
CA SER A 145 14.74 -12.49 5.95
C SER A 145 13.64 -13.37 6.55
N GLY A 146 13.13 -14.34 5.81
CA GLY A 146 12.14 -15.30 6.31
C GLY A 146 12.65 -16.06 7.54
N ARG A 147 13.85 -16.67 7.45
CA ARG A 147 14.47 -17.39 8.57
C ARG A 147 14.74 -16.47 9.76
N MET A 148 15.19 -15.25 9.51
CA MET A 148 15.44 -14.24 10.55
C MET A 148 14.15 -13.89 11.31
N LEU A 149 13.06 -13.61 10.59
CA LEU A 149 11.76 -13.29 11.16
C LEU A 149 11.18 -14.45 11.99
N LEU A 150 11.32 -15.71 11.51
CA LEU A 150 10.93 -16.88 12.29
C LEU A 150 11.70 -16.98 13.61
N LYS A 151 13.02 -16.74 13.60
CA LYS A 151 13.83 -16.75 14.82
C LYS A 151 13.45 -15.62 15.78
N GLN A 152 13.21 -14.42 15.27
CA GLN A 152 12.75 -13.29 16.08
C GLN A 152 11.39 -13.58 16.72
N LYS A 153 10.43 -14.11 15.95
CA LYS A 153 9.13 -14.54 16.47
C LYS A 153 9.27 -15.59 17.56
N ALA A 154 10.13 -16.59 17.37
CA ALA A 154 10.40 -17.63 18.36
C ALA A 154 11.00 -17.06 19.66
N ALA A 155 11.93 -16.11 19.57
CA ALA A 155 12.52 -15.44 20.73
C ALA A 155 11.48 -14.64 21.52
N VAL A 156 10.64 -13.85 20.82
CA VAL A 156 9.53 -13.12 21.44
C VAL A 156 8.55 -14.08 22.12
N HIS A 157 8.15 -15.15 21.43
CA HIS A 157 7.25 -16.17 21.99
C HIS A 157 7.86 -16.90 23.19
N ALA A 158 9.18 -17.15 23.21
CA ALA A 158 9.85 -17.73 24.37
C ALA A 158 9.79 -16.79 25.58
N LYS A 159 10.02 -15.48 25.36
CA LYS A 159 9.89 -14.48 26.43
C LYS A 159 8.45 -14.36 26.93
N ILE A 160 7.46 -14.34 26.02
CA ILE A 160 6.04 -14.34 26.37
C ILE A 160 5.71 -15.57 27.20
N ARG A 161 6.08 -16.79 26.77
CA ARG A 161 5.81 -18.02 27.53
C ARG A 161 6.45 -18.06 28.91
N ALA A 162 7.58 -17.39 29.12
CA ALA A 162 8.23 -17.33 30.43
C ALA A 162 7.50 -16.47 31.46
N VAL A 163 6.62 -15.56 31.02
CA VAL A 163 5.89 -14.62 31.91
C VAL A 163 4.37 -14.76 31.82
N SER A 164 3.86 -15.22 30.68
CA SER A 164 2.44 -15.35 30.40
C SER A 164 1.85 -16.53 31.14
N LYS A 165 0.72 -16.28 31.80
CA LYS A 165 -0.15 -17.29 32.41
C LYS A 165 -1.38 -17.56 31.55
N SER A 166 -1.37 -17.19 30.27
CA SER A 166 -2.55 -17.29 29.40
C SER A 166 -3.01 -18.74 29.13
N TYR A 167 -2.21 -19.74 29.53
CA TYR A 167 -2.59 -21.16 29.47
C TYR A 167 -3.39 -21.62 30.70
N GLU A 168 -3.48 -20.81 31.76
CA GLU A 168 -4.29 -21.12 32.93
C GLU A 168 -5.78 -21.04 32.57
N ILE A 169 -6.49 -22.16 32.71
CA ILE A 169 -7.93 -22.22 32.46
C ILE A 169 -8.66 -21.82 33.74
N HIS A 170 -9.25 -20.62 33.75
CA HIS A 170 -10.09 -20.15 34.86
C HIS A 170 -11.52 -20.70 34.72
N GLN A 171 -12.06 -21.24 35.81
CA GLN A 171 -13.45 -21.71 35.84
C GLN A 171 -14.44 -20.54 35.77
N PRO A 172 -15.62 -20.72 35.17
CA PRO A 172 -16.63 -19.69 35.16
C PRO A 172 -17.09 -19.36 36.59
N PRO A 173 -17.50 -18.11 36.86
CA PRO A 173 -18.03 -17.71 38.16
C PRO A 173 -19.17 -18.61 38.64
N ALA A 174 -19.16 -18.96 39.93
CA ALA A 174 -20.13 -19.87 40.53
C ALA A 174 -21.59 -19.38 40.39
N ALA A 175 -21.81 -18.07 40.32
CA ALA A 175 -23.13 -17.46 40.10
C ALA A 175 -23.76 -17.91 38.77
N TRP A 176 -22.94 -18.15 37.74
CA TRP A 176 -23.42 -18.55 36.42
C TRP A 176 -23.86 -20.01 36.36
N ARG A 177 -23.40 -20.87 37.28
CA ARG A 177 -23.81 -22.29 37.35
C ARG A 177 -25.32 -22.46 37.60
N LYS A 178 -25.98 -21.46 38.21
CA LYS A 178 -27.41 -21.50 38.55
C LYS A 178 -28.31 -20.85 37.49
N ALA A 179 -27.73 -20.24 36.45
CA ALA A 179 -28.49 -19.59 35.39
C ALA A 179 -29.23 -20.63 34.54
N LYS A 180 -30.52 -20.39 34.26
CA LYS A 180 -31.32 -21.26 33.40
C LYS A 180 -31.14 -20.90 31.92
N PRO A 181 -31.26 -21.86 31.00
CA PRO A 181 -31.25 -21.57 29.56
C PRO A 181 -32.31 -20.52 29.20
N GLY A 182 -31.90 -19.45 28.51
CA GLY A 182 -32.78 -18.35 28.09
C GLY A 182 -32.93 -17.20 29.10
N GLN A 183 -32.33 -17.29 30.30
CA GLN A 183 -32.23 -16.16 31.23
C GLN A 183 -30.88 -15.44 31.07
N PRO A 184 -30.83 -14.10 31.19
CA PRO A 184 -29.58 -13.36 31.16
C PRO A 184 -28.68 -13.80 32.33
N LEU A 185 -27.37 -13.88 32.07
CA LEU A 185 -26.39 -14.19 33.11
C LEU A 185 -26.37 -13.08 34.17
N PRO A 186 -26.19 -13.43 35.46
CA PRO A 186 -25.95 -12.44 36.50
C PRO A 186 -24.73 -11.58 36.17
N GLU A 187 -24.88 -10.26 36.30
CA GLU A 187 -23.78 -9.30 36.19
C GLU A 187 -22.81 -9.48 37.36
N ILE A 188 -21.51 -9.44 37.07
CA ILE A 188 -20.43 -9.64 38.04
C ILE A 188 -19.41 -8.54 37.83
N ASP A 189 -18.93 -7.96 38.92
CA ASP A 189 -17.81 -7.02 38.88
C ASP A 189 -16.53 -7.76 38.44
N PRO A 190 -15.90 -7.37 37.30
CA PRO A 190 -14.67 -7.99 36.85
C PRO A 190 -13.51 -7.90 37.86
N LEU A 191 -13.50 -6.89 38.74
CA LEU A 191 -12.45 -6.72 39.76
C LEU A 191 -12.56 -7.72 40.92
N GLU A 192 -13.72 -8.34 41.11
CA GLU A 192 -13.90 -9.44 42.07
C GLU A 192 -13.23 -10.74 41.59
N ILE A 193 -12.91 -10.86 40.30
CA ILE A 193 -12.22 -12.02 39.74
C ILE A 193 -10.71 -11.83 39.95
N PRO A 194 -10.03 -12.62 40.82
CA PRO A 194 -8.63 -12.39 41.16
C PRO A 194 -7.68 -12.40 39.96
N ALA A 195 -7.99 -13.23 38.96
CA ALA A 195 -7.21 -13.30 37.73
C ALA A 195 -7.30 -12.02 36.89
N ILE A 196 -8.49 -11.43 36.76
CA ILE A 196 -8.72 -10.17 36.03
C ILE A 196 -8.10 -9.00 36.80
N LYS A 197 -8.26 -8.96 38.13
CA LYS A 197 -7.60 -7.97 38.97
C LYS A 197 -6.07 -8.01 38.82
N ALA A 198 -5.49 -9.21 38.74
CA ALA A 198 -4.04 -9.39 38.60
C ALA A 198 -3.48 -8.96 37.24
N THR A 199 -4.30 -8.84 36.18
CA THR A 199 -3.84 -8.30 34.89
C THR A 199 -3.72 -6.78 34.90
N GLY A 200 -4.21 -6.11 35.94
CA GLY A 200 -4.33 -4.65 35.98
C GLY A 200 -5.47 -4.13 35.11
N TRP A 201 -6.49 -4.97 34.88
CA TRP A 201 -7.68 -4.59 34.11
C TRP A 201 -8.35 -3.34 34.70
N SER A 202 -8.81 -2.46 33.82
CA SER A 202 -9.67 -1.33 34.16
C SER A 202 -10.79 -1.21 33.12
N ALA A 203 -11.91 -0.61 33.52
CA ALA A 203 -13.03 -0.35 32.62
C ALA A 203 -12.59 0.50 31.41
N ASP A 204 -11.68 1.47 31.61
CA ASP A 204 -11.15 2.30 30.53
C ASP A 204 -10.32 1.49 29.52
N MET A 205 -9.49 0.55 29.99
CA MET A 205 -8.73 -0.35 29.11
C MET A 205 -9.65 -1.27 28.31
N ASP A 206 -10.73 -1.75 28.93
CA ASP A 206 -11.72 -2.60 28.28
C ASP A 206 -12.49 -1.82 27.21
N ALA A 207 -12.96 -0.62 27.54
CA ALA A 207 -13.61 0.28 26.59
C ALA A 207 -12.70 0.58 25.39
N LEU A 208 -11.42 0.90 25.61
CA LEU A 208 -10.43 1.08 24.55
C LEU A 208 -10.18 -0.18 23.71
N ALA A 209 -10.27 -1.37 24.32
CA ALA A 209 -10.10 -2.64 23.60
C ALA A 209 -11.33 -3.00 22.76
N GLN A 210 -12.52 -2.63 23.22
CA GLN A 210 -13.80 -2.81 22.52
C GLN A 210 -14.03 -1.76 21.44
N MET A 211 -13.37 -0.59 21.52
CA MET A 211 -13.40 0.40 20.44
C MET A 211 -12.94 -0.26 19.13
N PRO A 212 -13.75 -0.19 18.06
CA PRO A 212 -13.32 -0.65 16.75
C PRO A 212 -12.03 0.07 16.38
N ARG A 213 -10.92 -0.66 16.26
CA ARG A 213 -9.62 -0.06 15.94
C ARG A 213 -9.56 0.58 14.55
N ARG A 214 -10.51 0.22 13.69
CA ARG A 214 -10.72 0.76 12.34
C ARG A 214 -12.20 0.74 12.05
N ASN A 215 -12.64 1.68 11.23
CA ASN A 215 -13.97 1.65 10.62
C ASN A 215 -14.23 0.24 10.01
N PRO A 216 -15.35 -0.45 10.32
CA PRO A 216 -15.71 -1.72 9.68
C PRO A 216 -15.71 -1.64 8.15
N ALA A 217 -16.01 -0.46 7.59
CA ALA A 217 -15.96 -0.16 6.16
C ALA A 217 -14.54 0.07 5.62
N HIS A 218 -13.50 0.14 6.45
CA HIS A 218 -12.15 0.51 6.04
C HIS A 218 -11.61 -0.33 4.87
N SER A 219 -11.81 -1.66 4.89
CA SER A 219 -11.38 -2.51 3.78
C SER A 219 -12.14 -2.22 2.48
N LEU A 220 -13.43 -1.87 2.57
CA LEU A 220 -14.25 -1.48 1.43
C LEU A 220 -13.83 -0.10 0.90
N LEU A 221 -13.53 0.85 1.78
CA LEU A 221 -12.99 2.18 1.43
C LEU A 221 -11.63 2.07 0.74
N VAL A 222 -10.74 1.20 1.22
CA VAL A 222 -9.44 0.94 0.57
C VAL A 222 -9.65 0.41 -0.84
N THR A 223 -10.59 -0.53 -1.01
CA THR A 223 -10.92 -1.10 -2.32
C THR A 223 -11.53 -0.05 -3.25
N LEU A 224 -12.45 0.78 -2.74
CA LEU A 224 -13.08 1.87 -3.48
C LEU A 224 -12.05 2.91 -3.93
N LEU A 225 -11.19 3.38 -3.02
CA LEU A 225 -10.13 4.35 -3.33
C LEU A 225 -9.18 3.80 -4.38
N SER A 226 -8.75 2.54 -4.25
CA SER A 226 -7.87 1.90 -5.24
C SER A 226 -8.54 1.79 -6.62
N ALA A 227 -9.84 1.49 -6.67
CA ALA A 227 -10.59 1.44 -7.91
C ALA A 227 -10.70 2.82 -8.57
N LEU A 228 -10.96 3.87 -7.78
CA LEU A 228 -11.01 5.25 -8.27
C LEU A 228 -9.65 5.73 -8.78
N GLN A 229 -8.57 5.49 -8.03
CA GLN A 229 -7.19 5.81 -8.45
C GLN A 229 -6.76 5.09 -9.73
N SER A 230 -7.30 3.89 -9.98
CA SER A 230 -7.00 3.11 -11.19
C SER A 230 -7.85 3.51 -12.40
N SER A 231 -8.80 4.43 -12.23
CA SER A 231 -9.62 4.91 -13.34
C SER A 231 -8.78 5.65 -14.37
N SER A 232 -9.08 5.44 -15.65
CA SER A 232 -8.55 6.28 -16.75
C SER A 232 -8.86 7.77 -16.59
N ALA A 233 -9.85 8.14 -15.77
CA ALA A 233 -10.19 9.53 -15.47
C ALA A 233 -9.47 10.10 -14.23
N ALA A 234 -8.70 9.29 -13.50
CA ALA A 234 -8.12 9.69 -12.22
C ALA A 234 -6.88 10.58 -12.35
N TRP A 235 -6.24 10.62 -13.52
CA TRP A 235 -4.93 11.24 -13.73
C TRP A 235 -4.76 12.67 -13.18
N PRO A 236 -5.76 13.59 -13.22
CA PRO A 236 -5.56 14.94 -12.68
C PRO A 236 -5.82 15.03 -11.17
N PHE A 237 -6.31 13.95 -10.55
CA PHE A 237 -6.74 13.91 -9.15
C PHE A 237 -5.84 13.04 -8.28
N LEU A 238 -4.79 12.42 -8.85
CA LEU A 238 -3.91 11.51 -8.13
C LEU A 238 -3.06 12.21 -7.07
N MET A 239 -2.69 13.46 -7.31
CA MET A 239 -1.80 14.27 -6.48
C MET A 239 -2.39 15.67 -6.27
N PRO A 240 -1.98 16.41 -5.23
CA PRO A 240 -2.37 17.80 -5.05
C PRO A 240 -1.92 18.64 -6.26
N VAL A 241 -2.70 19.64 -6.63
CA VAL A 241 -2.33 20.59 -7.69
C VAL A 241 -1.06 21.34 -7.27
N ASN A 242 -0.06 21.43 -8.15
CA ASN A 242 1.16 22.15 -7.84
C ASN A 242 0.93 23.67 -7.91
N GLY A 243 1.00 24.35 -6.76
CA GLY A 243 0.81 25.81 -6.67
C GLY A 243 1.89 26.63 -7.40
N ASP A 244 3.08 26.07 -7.60
CA ASP A 244 4.15 26.71 -8.37
C ASP A 244 3.89 26.64 -9.89
N GLU A 245 3.05 25.69 -10.34
CA GLU A 245 2.65 25.55 -11.74
C GLU A 245 1.33 26.27 -12.01
N VAL A 246 0.39 26.17 -11.07
CA VAL A 246 -0.96 26.74 -11.16
C VAL A 246 -1.15 27.79 -10.05
N HIS A 247 -0.67 29.00 -10.32
CA HIS A 247 -0.42 30.04 -9.32
C HIS A 247 -1.69 30.55 -8.62
N ASP A 248 -2.81 30.64 -9.33
CA ASP A 248 -4.09 31.15 -8.81
C ASP A 248 -4.98 30.05 -8.19
N TYR A 249 -4.56 28.78 -8.26
CA TYR A 249 -5.40 27.65 -7.86
C TYR A 249 -5.88 27.75 -6.41
N TYR A 250 -4.96 28.00 -5.48
CA TYR A 250 -5.27 28.09 -4.05
C TYR A 250 -5.91 29.43 -3.65
N GLU A 251 -5.93 30.42 -4.55
CA GLU A 251 -6.74 31.62 -4.39
C GLU A 251 -8.21 31.35 -4.71
N VAL A 252 -8.49 30.49 -5.68
CA VAL A 252 -9.84 30.11 -6.11
C VAL A 252 -10.42 28.96 -5.28
N ILE A 253 -9.61 27.94 -5.00
CA ILE A 253 -9.99 26.71 -4.29
C ILE A 253 -9.50 26.75 -2.85
N LYS A 254 -10.43 26.81 -1.90
CA LYS A 254 -10.14 26.99 -0.47
C LYS A 254 -9.95 25.69 0.29
N GLU A 255 -10.60 24.63 -0.15
CA GLU A 255 -10.52 23.30 0.47
C GLU A 255 -9.99 22.31 -0.58
N PRO A 256 -8.67 22.27 -0.82
CA PRO A 256 -8.10 21.35 -1.80
C PRO A 256 -8.24 19.90 -1.34
N MET A 257 -8.46 18.99 -2.29
CA MET A 257 -8.52 17.56 -2.05
C MET A 257 -8.01 16.79 -3.27
N ASP A 258 -7.42 15.63 -3.03
CA ASP A 258 -6.85 14.74 -4.05
C ASP A 258 -6.74 13.31 -3.48
N PHE A 259 -6.53 12.32 -4.35
CA PHE A 259 -6.50 10.93 -3.93
C PHE A 259 -5.30 10.55 -3.07
N SER A 260 -4.17 11.25 -3.14
CA SER A 260 -3.05 11.00 -2.22
C SER A 260 -3.36 11.52 -0.82
N THR A 261 -4.08 12.64 -0.71
CA THR A 261 -4.57 13.17 0.56
C THR A 261 -5.64 12.24 1.14
N MET A 262 -6.58 11.77 0.34
CA MET A 262 -7.55 10.76 0.76
C MET A 262 -6.88 9.44 1.19
N GLU A 263 -5.83 8.98 0.50
CA GLU A 263 -5.06 7.79 0.89
C GLU A 263 -4.48 7.97 2.30
N LYS A 264 -3.89 9.14 2.61
CA LYS A 264 -3.36 9.46 3.95
C LYS A 264 -4.45 9.53 5.01
N LYS A 265 -5.59 10.17 4.71
CA LYS A 265 -6.75 10.24 5.62
C LYS A 265 -7.25 8.83 5.95
N LEU A 266 -7.37 7.97 4.94
CA LEU A 266 -7.80 6.59 5.12
C LEU A 266 -6.79 5.75 5.90
N GLU A 267 -5.49 5.84 5.59
CA GLU A 267 -4.43 5.16 6.34
C GLU A 267 -4.38 5.60 7.82
N GLY A 268 -4.70 6.87 8.08
CA GLY A 268 -4.83 7.46 9.41
C GLY A 268 -6.19 7.28 10.08
N ASP A 269 -7.10 6.47 9.52
CA ASP A 269 -8.45 6.18 10.04
C ASP A 269 -9.33 7.44 10.26
N GLN A 270 -9.15 8.46 9.42
CA GLN A 270 -9.88 9.74 9.50
C GLN A 270 -11.24 9.73 8.75
N TYR A 271 -11.70 8.55 8.33
CA TYR A 271 -13.03 8.36 7.72
C TYR A 271 -13.87 7.50 8.67
N GLU A 272 -14.64 8.16 9.54
CA GLU A 272 -15.54 7.49 10.48
C GLU A 272 -16.70 6.81 9.75
N THR A 273 -17.18 7.44 8.67
CA THR A 273 -18.29 6.96 7.85
C THR A 273 -17.91 6.89 6.36
N VAL A 274 -18.69 6.15 5.57
CA VAL A 274 -18.49 6.12 4.11
C VAL A 274 -18.88 7.46 3.47
N GLU A 275 -19.79 8.18 4.10
CA GLU A 275 -20.21 9.52 3.72
C GLU A 275 -19.05 10.51 3.79
N ASP A 276 -18.17 10.42 4.78
CA ASP A 276 -16.98 11.27 4.88
C ASP A 276 -16.03 11.04 3.69
N PHE A 277 -15.88 9.79 3.26
CA PHE A 277 -15.10 9.43 2.07
C PHE A 277 -15.75 9.95 0.79
N ILE A 278 -17.07 9.81 0.65
CA ILE A 278 -17.80 10.30 -0.52
C ILE A 278 -17.76 11.83 -0.59
N LYS A 279 -17.88 12.53 0.55
CA LYS A 279 -17.74 14.00 0.63
C LYS A 279 -16.42 14.47 0.07
N ASP A 280 -15.30 13.85 0.45
CA ASP A 280 -13.98 14.19 -0.09
C ASP A 280 -13.86 13.88 -1.59
N THR A 281 -14.45 12.77 -2.05
CA THR A 281 -14.46 12.43 -3.48
C THR A 281 -15.27 13.45 -4.29
N LEU A 282 -16.43 13.88 -3.78
CA LEU A 282 -17.24 14.92 -4.39
C LEU A 282 -16.57 16.29 -4.30
N LEU A 283 -15.78 16.56 -3.26
CA LEU A 283 -14.99 17.78 -3.14
C LEU A 283 -13.95 17.87 -4.26
N ILE A 284 -13.26 16.77 -4.61
CA ILE A 284 -12.37 16.70 -5.78
C ILE A 284 -13.13 17.11 -7.06
N VAL A 285 -14.31 16.54 -7.27
CA VAL A 285 -15.14 16.79 -8.46
C VAL A 285 -15.62 18.24 -8.50
N ARG A 286 -16.10 18.78 -7.38
CA ARG A 286 -16.61 20.15 -7.24
C ARG A 286 -15.49 21.17 -7.44
N ASN A 287 -14.33 20.96 -6.84
CA ASN A 287 -13.16 21.82 -7.04
C ASN A 287 -12.71 21.84 -8.51
N CYS A 288 -12.69 20.67 -9.14
CA CYS A 288 -12.36 20.57 -10.57
C CYS A 288 -13.34 21.37 -11.44
N LYS A 289 -14.66 21.20 -11.23
CA LYS A 289 -15.70 21.92 -11.98
C LYS A 289 -15.73 23.43 -11.67
N ARG A 290 -15.35 23.83 -10.46
CA ARG A 290 -15.26 25.24 -10.06
C ARG A 290 -14.10 25.96 -10.74
N TYR A 291 -12.95 25.29 -10.84
CA TYR A 291 -11.75 25.90 -11.41
C TYR A 291 -11.69 25.76 -12.94
N ASN A 292 -12.22 24.68 -13.51
CA ASN A 292 -12.12 24.38 -14.93
C ASN A 292 -13.46 24.52 -15.66
N ALA A 293 -13.45 25.08 -16.87
CA ALA A 293 -14.63 25.12 -17.73
C ALA A 293 -15.12 23.71 -18.12
N GLU A 294 -16.43 23.54 -18.31
CA GLU A 294 -17.07 22.24 -18.56
C GLU A 294 -16.57 21.51 -19.82
N THR A 295 -16.08 22.27 -20.81
CA THR A 295 -15.57 21.73 -22.07
C THR A 295 -14.18 21.09 -21.94
N THR A 296 -13.48 21.35 -20.84
CA THR A 296 -12.10 20.89 -20.61
C THR A 296 -12.02 19.38 -20.40
N PRO A 297 -10.87 18.75 -20.71
CA PRO A 297 -10.61 17.35 -20.36
C PRO A 297 -10.74 17.09 -18.85
N TYR A 298 -10.40 18.06 -18.01
CA TYR A 298 -10.49 17.97 -16.54
C TYR A 298 -11.93 17.83 -16.06
N ALA A 299 -12.84 18.70 -16.52
CA ALA A 299 -14.25 18.63 -16.15
C ALA A 299 -14.90 17.33 -16.66
N LYS A 300 -14.54 16.87 -17.86
CA LYS A 300 -14.97 15.56 -18.38
C LYS A 300 -14.47 14.40 -17.53
N ALA A 301 -13.21 14.45 -17.08
CA ALA A 301 -12.64 13.46 -16.18
C ALA A 301 -13.36 13.45 -14.82
N ALA A 302 -13.65 14.62 -14.24
CA ALA A 302 -14.39 14.74 -12.98
C ALA A 302 -15.79 14.13 -13.07
N ASN A 303 -16.54 14.42 -14.14
CA ASN A 303 -17.87 13.83 -14.39
C ASN A 303 -17.81 12.30 -14.52
N LYS A 304 -16.80 11.78 -15.22
CA LYS A 304 -16.62 10.33 -15.36
C LYS A 304 -16.27 9.67 -14.03
N LEU A 305 -15.39 10.29 -13.25
CA LEU A 305 -14.98 9.81 -11.93
C LEU A 305 -16.16 9.76 -10.96
N GLU A 306 -16.97 10.82 -10.90
CA GLU A 306 -18.18 10.89 -10.07
C GLU A 306 -19.15 9.74 -10.40
N LYS A 307 -19.38 9.49 -11.69
CA LYS A 307 -20.23 8.39 -12.16
C LYS A 307 -19.67 7.01 -11.79
N GLU A 308 -18.35 6.82 -11.90
CA GLU A 308 -17.69 5.57 -11.52
C GLU A 308 -17.73 5.32 -10.00
N MET A 309 -17.56 6.37 -9.19
CA MET A 309 -17.74 6.30 -7.74
C MET A 309 -19.15 5.82 -7.39
N TRP A 310 -20.19 6.50 -7.89
CA TRP A 310 -21.58 6.13 -7.59
C TRP A 310 -21.96 4.75 -8.12
N LYS A 311 -21.36 4.31 -9.22
CA LYS A 311 -21.51 2.93 -9.68
C LYS A 311 -20.92 1.95 -8.66
N LYS A 312 -19.71 2.20 -8.17
CA LYS A 312 -19.03 1.34 -7.21
C LYS A 312 -19.70 1.32 -5.84
N VAL A 313 -20.21 2.46 -5.38
CA VAL A 313 -20.97 2.56 -4.12
C VAL A 313 -22.22 1.68 -4.18
N ARG A 314 -22.97 1.71 -5.29
CA ARG A 314 -24.16 0.87 -5.46
C ARG A 314 -23.88 -0.63 -5.60
N GLU A 315 -22.67 -1.02 -6.00
CA GLU A 315 -22.26 -2.43 -6.06
C GLU A 315 -22.05 -3.03 -4.67
N ILE A 316 -21.98 -2.21 -3.61
CA ILE A 316 -21.73 -2.63 -2.23
C ILE A 316 -23.07 -2.66 -1.47
N PRO A 317 -23.60 -3.85 -1.11
CA PRO A 317 -24.92 -3.98 -0.48
C PRO A 317 -25.08 -3.16 0.79
N GLU A 318 -24.03 -3.05 1.59
CA GLU A 318 -23.96 -2.30 2.84
C GLU A 318 -24.20 -0.80 2.67
N TRP A 319 -24.03 -0.26 1.45
CA TRP A 319 -24.14 1.17 1.13
C TRP A 319 -25.32 1.48 0.20
N SER A 320 -26.24 0.52 0.04
CA SER A 320 -27.41 0.64 -0.84
C SER A 320 -28.37 1.77 -0.46
N TYR A 321 -28.27 2.32 0.75
CA TYR A 321 -29.05 3.48 1.20
C TYR A 321 -28.49 4.83 0.69
N LEU A 322 -27.28 4.84 0.14
CA LEU A 322 -26.62 6.04 -0.38
C LEU A 322 -27.05 6.29 -1.82
N GLU A 323 -27.80 7.36 -2.05
CA GLU A 323 -28.25 7.77 -3.38
C GLU A 323 -27.67 9.14 -3.75
N PRO A 324 -27.22 9.35 -5.01
CA PRO A 324 -26.65 10.61 -5.46
C PRO A 324 -27.56 11.82 -5.21
N GLU A 325 -28.85 11.67 -5.45
CA GLU A 325 -29.85 12.74 -5.40
C GLU A 325 -30.15 13.21 -3.97
N ASN A 326 -29.92 12.34 -2.98
CA ASN A 326 -30.19 12.62 -1.57
C ASN A 326 -28.92 12.97 -0.78
N PHE A 327 -27.74 12.74 -1.35
CA PHE A 327 -26.48 12.86 -0.62
C PHE A 327 -26.14 14.30 -0.19
N GLU A 328 -26.48 15.30 -1.01
CA GLU A 328 -26.23 16.71 -0.68
C GLU A 328 -27.31 17.33 0.25
N SER A 329 -28.50 16.72 0.34
CA SER A 329 -29.63 17.25 1.11
C SER A 329 -29.72 16.67 2.54
N THR A 330 -29.23 15.46 2.79
CA THR A 330 -29.31 14.78 4.09
C THR A 330 -28.12 15.02 5.03
N ASN A 331 -27.04 15.62 4.53
CA ASN A 331 -25.75 15.70 5.22
C ASN A 331 -25.26 17.13 5.52
N ARG A 332 -26.16 18.13 5.52
CA ARG A 332 -25.81 19.47 6.03
C ARG A 332 -25.62 19.38 7.56
N PRO A 333 -24.55 19.96 8.13
CA PRO A 333 -24.55 20.23 9.56
C PRO A 333 -25.77 21.10 9.87
N ALA A 334 -26.47 20.82 10.97
CA ALA A 334 -27.49 21.72 11.48
C ALA A 334 -26.84 23.09 11.72
N GLU A 335 -27.40 24.13 11.09
CA GLU A 335 -26.94 25.53 11.22
C GLU A 335 -26.94 26.03 12.66
#